data_AF-A0A7S0SD38-F1
#
_entry.id   AF-A0A7S0SD38-F1
#
_cell.length_a   1.000
_cell.length_b   1.000
_cell.length_c   1.000
_cell.angle_alpha   90.00
_cell.angle_beta   90.00
_cell.angle_gamma   90.00
#
_symmetry.space_group_name_H-M   'P 1'
#
loop_
_entity.id
_entity.type
_entity.pdbx_description
1 polymer ?
#
loop_
_entity_poly.entity_id
_entity_poly.type
_entity_poly.pdbx_seq_one_letter_code
_entity_poly.pdbx_strand_id
1 'polypeptide(L)'
;GTMDAAAAAANAAAALQSGETPAARCARLLTAIGDGSLAATGLTRLDLSHCGLATLPPEIGALSSLVFLNLGGNPLSVIPYTFTGLVNLRILFFLGCKFTAVPELLGQMRSLTMLSFKANRVREVPAGALSPRLEWLILSDNQIEHLPVTVGACTGMRKLLLAGNRLTNQGLPDSMANLTCLELLRLADNRLQAIPDWILTHPALAWVALAANPATQPWSEAAEARAAASAAEGGGAVDVPEVPWADLHVPTGADPLGRGASGAVYAGRWENAPAAVKVYAHGAKTSDGRPRDEMAASVLAARTGCRSIVRTTARFVRANADGGSEG
;
A
#
# COMPACT_ATOMS: atom_id res chain seq x y z
N GLY A 1 15.79 -14.68 24.72
CA GLY A 1 16.47 -14.47 26.04
C GLY A 1 15.54 -13.71 26.97
N THR A 2 15.87 -13.54 28.25
CA THR A 2 15.00 -12.89 29.27
C THR A 2 14.43 -11.52 28.86
N MET A 3 15.14 -10.75 28.02
CA MET A 3 14.64 -9.48 27.46
C MET A 3 13.45 -9.66 26.51
N ASP A 4 13.40 -10.74 25.71
CA ASP A 4 12.28 -11.00 24.79
C ASP A 4 10.99 -11.33 25.56
N ALA A 5 11.12 -12.02 26.69
CA ALA A 5 10.00 -12.34 27.57
C ALA A 5 9.43 -11.08 28.25
N ALA A 6 10.29 -10.15 28.67
CA ALA A 6 9.87 -8.87 29.25
C ALA A 6 9.13 -8.00 28.22
N ALA A 7 9.66 -7.88 27.00
CA ALA A 7 8.99 -7.15 25.93
C ALA A 7 7.64 -7.78 25.52
N ALA A 8 7.56 -9.11 25.50
CA ALA A 8 6.31 -9.83 25.23
C ALA A 8 5.26 -9.55 26.33
N ALA A 9 5.65 -9.59 27.59
CA ALA A 9 4.76 -9.27 28.71
C ALA A 9 4.30 -7.81 28.67
N ALA A 10 5.20 -6.87 28.38
CA ALA A 10 4.86 -5.45 28.23
C ALA A 10 3.87 -5.21 27.08
N ASN A 11 4.11 -5.83 25.91
CA ASN A 11 3.19 -5.77 24.77
C ASN A 11 1.80 -6.34 25.14
N ALA A 12 1.74 -7.45 25.87
CA ALA A 12 0.49 -8.03 26.33
C ALA A 12 -0.24 -7.12 27.32
N ALA A 13 0.48 -6.47 28.25
CA ALA A 13 -0.10 -5.52 29.19
C ALA A 13 -0.67 -4.25 28.52
N ALA A 14 -0.12 -3.87 27.37
CA ALA A 14 -0.63 -2.78 26.53
C ALA A 14 -1.79 -3.18 25.61
N ALA A 15 -2.10 -4.47 25.49
CA ALA A 15 -3.29 -4.94 24.78
C ALA A 15 -4.57 -4.62 25.58
N LEU A 16 -5.71 -4.89 24.96
CA LEU A 16 -7.01 -4.79 25.61
C LEU A 16 -7.14 -5.86 26.68
N GLN A 17 -7.44 -5.45 27.91
CA GLN A 17 -7.59 -6.35 29.05
C GLN A 17 -9.04 -6.85 29.20
N SER A 18 -9.23 -7.97 29.90
CA SER A 18 -10.57 -8.52 30.14
C SER A 18 -11.45 -7.52 30.89
N GLY A 19 -12.62 -7.20 30.34
CA GLY A 19 -13.54 -6.19 30.90
C GLY A 19 -13.15 -4.73 30.63
N GLU A 20 -12.01 -4.47 29.99
CA GLU A 20 -11.59 -3.13 29.58
C GLU A 20 -12.25 -2.74 28.27
N THR A 21 -12.78 -1.51 28.18
CA THR A 21 -13.26 -0.96 26.90
C THR A 21 -12.10 -0.41 26.09
N PRO A 22 -12.21 -0.31 24.75
CA PRO A 22 -11.16 0.33 23.94
C PRO A 22 -10.82 1.76 24.40
N ALA A 23 -11.82 2.53 24.83
CA ALA A 23 -11.63 3.87 25.37
C ALA A 23 -10.84 3.86 26.69
N ALA A 24 -11.17 2.95 27.61
CA ALA A 24 -10.46 2.79 28.87
C ALA A 24 -8.99 2.37 28.65
N ARG A 25 -8.74 1.47 27.70
CA ARG A 25 -7.39 1.08 27.26
C ARG A 25 -6.59 2.28 26.76
N CYS A 26 -7.18 3.08 25.87
CA CYS A 26 -6.53 4.30 25.37
C CYS A 26 -6.20 5.27 26.51
N ALA A 27 -7.15 5.54 27.40
CA ALA A 27 -6.93 6.43 28.54
C ALA A 27 -5.77 5.94 29.44
N ARG A 28 -5.76 4.65 29.80
CA ARG A 28 -4.69 4.04 30.59
C ARG A 28 -3.32 4.18 29.91
N LEU A 29 -3.24 3.88 28.61
CA LEU A 29 -1.98 3.98 27.87
C LEU A 29 -1.49 5.42 27.76
N LEU A 30 -2.38 6.39 27.56
CA LEU A 30 -2.03 7.81 27.52
C LEU A 30 -1.53 8.31 28.88
N THR A 31 -2.18 7.92 29.98
CA THR A 31 -1.70 8.21 31.33
C THR A 31 -0.30 7.62 31.54
N ALA A 32 -0.09 6.35 31.19
CA ALA A 32 1.19 5.67 31.33
C ALA A 32 2.31 6.26 30.44
N ILE A 33 1.95 6.86 29.30
CA ILE A 33 2.90 7.65 28.50
C ILE A 33 3.22 8.95 29.24
N GLY A 34 2.21 9.68 29.68
CA GLY A 34 2.37 10.99 30.30
C GLY A 34 3.13 10.97 31.63
N ASP A 35 3.01 9.89 32.42
CA ASP A 35 3.78 9.71 33.65
C ASP A 35 5.13 8.97 33.44
N GLY A 36 5.42 8.56 32.20
CA GLY A 36 6.66 7.86 31.83
C GLY A 36 6.74 6.40 32.24
N SER A 37 5.74 5.85 32.95
CA SER A 37 5.75 4.45 33.40
C SER A 37 5.79 3.46 32.24
N LEU A 38 5.20 3.82 31.09
CA LEU A 38 5.23 2.96 29.90
C LEU A 38 6.64 2.82 29.31
N ALA A 39 7.48 3.87 29.40
CA ALA A 39 8.84 3.84 28.88
C ALA A 39 9.73 2.82 29.62
N ALA A 40 9.48 2.61 30.92
CA ALA A 40 10.23 1.67 31.74
C ALA A 40 9.91 0.19 31.44
N THR A 41 8.86 -0.10 30.67
CA THR A 41 8.40 -1.48 30.43
C THR A 41 9.21 -2.23 29.37
N GLY A 42 9.98 -1.53 28.52
CA GLY A 42 10.63 -2.15 27.36
C GLY A 42 9.66 -2.56 26.25
N LEU A 43 8.45 -2.00 26.24
CA LEU A 43 7.43 -2.27 25.23
C LEU A 43 7.94 -1.96 23.81
N THR A 44 7.69 -2.90 22.89
CA THR A 44 8.16 -2.82 21.49
C THR A 44 7.04 -2.57 20.48
N ARG A 45 5.78 -2.76 20.87
CA ARG A 45 4.61 -2.58 20.00
C ARG A 45 3.50 -1.81 20.70
N LEU A 46 3.13 -0.67 20.14
CA LEU A 46 2.07 0.18 20.68
C LEU A 46 1.01 0.46 19.61
N ASP A 47 -0.23 0.13 19.92
CA ASP A 47 -1.38 0.50 19.09
C ASP A 47 -2.25 1.51 19.84
N LEU A 48 -2.28 2.74 19.35
CA LEU A 48 -3.13 3.84 19.81
C LEU A 48 -4.14 4.24 18.73
N SER A 49 -4.46 3.34 17.81
CA SER A 49 -5.47 3.61 16.78
C SER A 49 -6.86 3.78 17.38
N HIS A 50 -7.65 4.67 16.77
CA HIS A 50 -9.03 4.97 17.17
C HIS A 50 -9.18 5.41 18.65
N CYS A 51 -8.15 6.04 19.21
CA CYS A 51 -8.16 6.57 20.58
C CYS A 51 -8.69 8.02 20.68
N GLY A 52 -9.15 8.62 19.58
CA GLY A 52 -9.67 9.99 19.55
C GLY A 52 -8.60 11.07 19.76
N LEU A 53 -7.33 10.77 19.47
CA LEU A 53 -6.20 11.65 19.77
C LEU A 53 -6.13 12.86 18.84
N ALA A 54 -6.36 14.06 19.36
CA ALA A 54 -6.12 15.30 18.63
C ALA A 54 -4.64 15.73 18.69
N THR A 55 -3.94 15.35 19.77
CA THR A 55 -2.52 15.59 19.99
C THR A 55 -1.89 14.36 20.65
N LEU A 56 -0.56 14.31 20.68
CA LEU A 56 0.21 13.32 21.43
C LEU A 56 1.02 14.00 22.52
N PRO A 57 1.14 13.39 23.71
CA PRO A 57 2.04 13.87 24.75
C PRO A 57 3.51 13.80 24.26
N PRO A 58 4.36 14.82 24.51
CA PRO A 58 5.77 14.79 24.15
C PRO A 58 6.54 13.58 24.71
N GLU A 59 6.09 13.04 25.84
CA GLU A 59 6.66 11.87 26.53
C GLU A 59 6.64 10.61 25.67
N ILE A 60 5.83 10.56 24.60
CA ILE A 60 5.88 9.46 23.63
C ILE A 60 7.30 9.23 23.08
N GLY A 61 8.11 10.30 22.96
CA GLY A 61 9.50 10.24 22.53
C GLY A 61 10.42 9.44 23.46
N ALA A 62 10.01 9.19 24.71
CA ALA A 62 10.77 8.40 25.67
C ALA A 62 10.63 6.88 25.46
N LEU A 63 9.71 6.43 24.61
CA LEU A 63 9.49 5.01 24.29
C LEU A 63 10.58 4.48 23.33
N SER A 64 11.85 4.57 23.73
CA SER A 64 13.01 4.26 22.88
C SER A 64 13.07 2.79 22.45
N SER A 65 12.41 1.87 23.17
CA SER A 65 12.31 0.44 22.81
C SER A 65 11.28 0.15 21.72
N LEU A 66 10.45 1.14 21.34
CA LEU A 66 9.34 0.94 20.43
C LEU A 66 9.82 0.64 19.01
N VAL A 67 9.31 -0.44 18.42
CA VAL A 67 9.60 -0.89 17.05
C VAL A 67 8.40 -0.67 16.12
N PHE A 68 7.19 -0.77 16.65
CA PHE A 68 5.92 -0.59 15.92
C PHE A 68 5.01 0.40 16.65
N LEU A 69 4.51 1.39 15.93
CA LEU A 69 3.54 2.36 16.41
C LEU A 69 2.39 2.54 15.41
N ASN A 70 1.17 2.24 15.86
CA ASN A 70 -0.05 2.52 15.09
C ASN A 70 -0.83 3.67 15.72
N LEU A 71 -1.08 4.72 14.94
CA LEU A 71 -1.80 5.93 15.33
C LEU A 71 -3.01 6.20 14.41
N GLY A 72 -3.43 5.21 13.62
CA GLY A 72 -4.52 5.39 12.66
C GLY A 72 -5.88 5.73 13.29
N GLY A 73 -6.76 6.36 12.52
CA GLY A 73 -8.13 6.69 12.95
C GLY A 73 -8.21 7.77 14.02
N ASN A 74 -7.12 8.50 14.26
CA ASN A 74 -7.09 9.63 15.19
C ASN A 74 -7.15 10.96 14.43
N PRO A 75 -7.77 12.02 15.00
CA PRO A 75 -7.80 13.34 14.38
C PRO A 75 -6.45 14.11 14.41
N LEU A 76 -5.30 13.40 14.41
CA LEU A 76 -3.96 13.98 14.43
C LEU A 76 -3.64 14.72 13.13
N SER A 77 -3.10 15.92 13.25
CA SER A 77 -2.55 16.70 12.12
C SER A 77 -1.06 17.03 12.29
N VAL A 78 -0.51 16.80 13.47
CA VAL A 78 0.89 17.07 13.84
C VAL A 78 1.39 15.97 14.79
N ILE A 79 2.71 15.85 14.90
CA ILE A 79 3.40 15.03 15.91
C ILE A 79 4.36 15.92 16.71
N PRO A 80 4.63 15.61 18.00
CA PRO A 80 5.58 16.39 18.80
C PRO A 80 7.01 16.20 18.30
N TYR A 81 7.84 17.23 18.51
CA TYR A 81 9.25 17.24 18.09
C TYR A 81 10.09 16.11 18.72
N THR A 82 9.62 15.57 19.85
CA THR A 82 10.24 14.46 20.58
C THR A 82 10.11 13.11 19.89
N PHE A 83 9.36 12.99 18.77
CA PHE A 83 9.25 11.75 18.00
C PHE A 83 10.60 11.17 17.55
N THR A 84 11.62 12.02 17.41
CA THR A 84 12.98 11.61 17.07
C THR A 84 13.65 10.75 18.16
N GLY A 85 13.12 10.77 19.40
CA GLY A 85 13.53 9.90 20.50
C GLY A 85 13.13 8.42 20.34
N LEU A 86 12.22 8.12 19.40
CA LEU A 86 11.81 6.75 19.05
C LEU A 86 12.88 6.07 18.16
N VAL A 87 14.10 5.96 18.68
CA VAL A 87 15.31 5.58 17.94
C VAL A 87 15.27 4.17 17.32
N ASN A 88 14.44 3.27 17.85
CA ASN A 88 14.27 1.91 17.35
C ASN A 88 13.00 1.73 16.49
N LEU A 89 12.24 2.80 16.23
CA LEU A 89 10.98 2.67 15.53
C LEU A 89 11.19 2.33 14.05
N ARG A 90 10.58 1.24 13.61
CA ARG A 90 10.70 0.71 12.24
C ARG A 90 9.42 0.86 11.44
N ILE A 91 8.27 0.77 12.11
CA ILE A 91 6.95 0.78 11.47
C ILE A 91 6.07 1.83 12.13
N LEU A 92 5.58 2.79 11.34
CA LEU A 92 4.74 3.89 11.80
C LEU A 92 3.55 4.11 10.89
N PHE A 93 2.34 4.05 11.45
CA PHE A 93 1.09 4.20 10.70
C PHE A 93 0.22 5.36 11.20
N PHE A 94 -0.21 6.20 10.27
CA PHE A 94 -1.15 7.31 10.46
C PHE A 94 -2.39 7.17 9.56
N LEU A 95 -2.89 5.94 9.35
CA LEU A 95 -4.05 5.67 8.49
C LEU A 95 -5.26 6.54 8.91
N GLY A 96 -5.88 7.30 8.00
CA GLY A 96 -7.14 7.98 8.33
C GLY A 96 -7.02 9.14 9.31
N CYS A 97 -5.83 9.76 9.41
CA CYS A 97 -5.60 10.94 10.24
C CYS A 97 -5.93 12.24 9.46
N LYS A 98 -5.47 13.40 9.95
CA LYS A 98 -5.73 14.73 9.38
C LYS A 98 -4.47 15.45 8.91
N PHE A 99 -3.39 14.72 8.60
CA PHE A 99 -2.15 15.34 8.11
C PHE A 99 -2.36 15.98 6.73
N THR A 100 -1.85 17.20 6.57
CA THR A 100 -1.79 17.92 5.30
C THR A 100 -0.39 17.96 4.69
N ALA A 101 0.63 17.62 5.47
CA ALA A 101 2.00 17.43 5.03
C ALA A 101 2.61 16.24 5.79
N VAL A 102 3.60 15.57 5.18
CA VAL A 102 4.44 14.60 5.92
C VAL A 102 5.39 15.39 6.84
N PRO A 103 5.42 15.15 8.15
CA PRO A 103 6.29 15.87 9.06
C PRO A 103 7.78 15.69 8.71
N GLU A 104 8.51 16.79 8.54
CA GLU A 104 9.90 16.77 8.09
C GLU A 104 10.84 16.03 9.06
N LEU A 105 10.53 16.05 10.36
CA LEU A 105 11.32 15.33 11.36
C LEU A 105 11.40 13.81 11.13
N LEU A 106 10.48 13.22 10.36
CA LEU A 106 10.47 11.78 10.09
C LEU A 106 11.70 11.34 9.28
N GLY A 107 12.32 12.21 8.49
CA GLY A 107 13.56 11.88 7.78
C GLY A 107 14.77 11.71 8.70
N GLN A 108 14.68 12.17 9.96
CA GLN A 108 15.71 11.97 10.97
C GLN A 108 15.62 10.58 11.63
N MET A 109 14.51 9.85 11.44
CA MET A 109 14.28 8.54 12.06
C MET A 109 15.00 7.43 11.28
N ARG A 110 16.27 7.21 11.62
CA ARG A 110 17.18 6.30 10.88
C ARG A 110 16.79 4.82 10.90
N SER A 111 15.97 4.39 11.85
CA SER A 111 15.48 3.02 11.93
C SER A 111 14.17 2.80 11.18
N LEU A 112 13.52 3.88 10.71
CA LEU A 112 12.20 3.82 10.09
C LEU A 112 12.29 3.19 8.69
N THR A 113 11.68 2.02 8.53
CA THR A 113 11.67 1.26 7.27
C THR A 113 10.29 1.23 6.62
N MET A 114 9.22 1.44 7.39
CA MET A 114 7.84 1.43 6.89
C MET A 114 7.04 2.61 7.45
N LEU A 115 6.48 3.40 6.54
CA LEU A 115 5.72 4.59 6.87
C LEU A 115 4.41 4.65 6.07
N SER A 116 3.31 4.94 6.76
CA SER A 116 1.99 5.10 6.12
C SER A 116 1.29 6.37 6.55
N PHE A 117 0.87 7.16 5.56
CA PHE A 117 -0.10 8.25 5.66
C PHE A 117 -1.34 7.96 4.81
N LYS A 118 -1.71 6.69 4.62
CA LYS A 118 -2.89 6.33 3.84
C LYS A 118 -4.15 7.08 4.31
N ALA A 119 -4.99 7.53 3.40
CA ALA A 119 -6.27 8.18 3.69
C ALA A 119 -6.14 9.42 4.59
N ASN A 120 -5.18 10.29 4.27
CA ASN A 120 -5.01 11.60 4.91
C ASN A 120 -5.42 12.72 3.95
N ARG A 121 -4.93 13.93 4.16
CA ARG A 121 -5.14 15.11 3.30
C ARG A 121 -3.79 15.68 2.83
N VAL A 122 -2.77 14.84 2.75
CA VAL A 122 -1.39 15.24 2.45
C VAL A 122 -1.34 15.88 1.07
N ARG A 123 -0.79 17.09 1.00
CA ARG A 123 -0.48 17.82 -0.24
C ARG A 123 1.02 17.96 -0.45
N GLU A 124 1.77 18.01 0.65
CA GLU A 124 3.20 18.25 0.65
C GLU A 124 3.96 17.09 1.28
N VAL A 125 5.04 16.68 0.61
CA VAL A 125 6.06 15.79 1.15
C VAL A 125 7.38 16.58 1.12
N PRO A 126 7.76 17.25 2.23
CA PRO A 126 8.98 18.05 2.28
C PRO A 126 10.23 17.23 1.95
N ALA A 127 11.27 17.88 1.42
CA ALA A 127 12.49 17.19 1.00
C ALA A 127 13.16 16.40 2.14
N GLY A 128 13.14 16.93 3.37
CA GLY A 128 13.71 16.27 4.54
C GLY A 128 12.81 15.24 5.20
N ALA A 129 11.58 14.98 4.72
CA ALA A 129 10.60 14.18 5.43
C ALA A 129 10.77 12.66 5.30
N LEU A 130 11.55 12.20 4.33
CA LEU A 130 11.71 10.78 4.02
C LEU A 130 13.06 10.27 4.52
N SER A 131 13.03 9.25 5.37
CA SER A 131 14.25 8.56 5.81
C SER A 131 14.83 7.76 4.63
N PRO A 132 16.14 7.88 4.31
CA PRO A 132 16.75 7.09 3.23
C PRO A 132 16.70 5.57 3.44
N ARG A 133 16.34 5.12 4.65
CA ARG A 133 16.17 3.71 5.03
C ARG A 133 14.77 3.18 4.77
N LEU A 134 13.85 4.01 4.25
CA LEU A 134 12.50 3.56 3.93
C LEU A 134 12.54 2.48 2.85
N GLU A 135 11.88 1.37 3.16
CA GLU A 135 11.64 0.27 2.23
C GLU A 135 10.18 0.34 1.73
N TRP A 136 9.24 0.74 2.59
CA TRP A 136 7.81 0.71 2.31
C TRP A 136 7.19 2.07 2.63
N LEU A 137 6.71 2.78 1.62
CA LEU A 137 6.06 4.09 1.75
C LEU A 137 4.64 4.04 1.19
N ILE A 138 3.66 4.30 2.06
CA ILE A 138 2.24 4.29 1.73
C ILE A 138 1.67 5.71 1.88
N LEU A 139 1.39 6.34 0.75
CA LEU A 139 0.81 7.68 0.65
C LEU A 139 -0.51 7.66 -0.15
N SER A 140 -1.13 6.49 -0.30
CA SER A 140 -2.40 6.34 -1.01
C SER A 140 -3.54 7.16 -0.40
N ASP A 141 -4.50 7.55 -1.24
CA ASP A 141 -5.70 8.28 -0.86
C ASP A 141 -5.36 9.62 -0.18
N ASN A 142 -4.64 10.48 -0.90
CA ASN A 142 -4.19 11.80 -0.46
C ASN A 142 -4.44 12.85 -1.56
N GLN A 143 -3.78 14.01 -1.47
CA GLN A 143 -3.93 15.13 -2.39
C GLN A 143 -2.57 15.60 -2.92
N ILE A 144 -1.61 14.68 -3.04
CA ILE A 144 -0.22 14.97 -3.41
C ILE A 144 -0.15 15.28 -4.90
N GLU A 145 0.49 16.40 -5.24
CA GLU A 145 0.74 16.82 -6.63
C GLU A 145 2.20 16.60 -7.02
N HIS A 146 3.13 16.68 -6.06
CA HIS A 146 4.57 16.50 -6.28
C HIS A 146 5.22 15.67 -5.16
N LEU A 147 6.12 14.78 -5.55
CA LEU A 147 7.08 14.15 -4.65
C LEU A 147 8.41 14.92 -4.67
N PRO A 148 9.14 14.99 -3.55
CA PRO A 148 10.44 15.64 -3.51
C PRO A 148 11.48 14.78 -4.23
N VAL A 149 12.50 15.42 -4.82
CA VAL A 149 13.62 14.73 -5.47
C VAL A 149 14.34 13.74 -4.53
N THR A 150 14.30 13.99 -3.21
CA THR A 150 14.89 13.14 -2.19
C THR A 150 14.22 11.77 -2.05
N VAL A 151 13.02 11.56 -2.64
CA VAL A 151 12.43 10.21 -2.72
C VAL A 151 13.40 9.22 -3.37
N GLY A 152 14.14 9.65 -4.39
CA GLY A 152 15.15 8.84 -5.08
C GLY A 152 16.36 8.45 -4.23
N ALA A 153 16.55 9.04 -3.05
CA ALA A 153 17.59 8.65 -2.11
C ALA A 153 17.20 7.41 -1.28
N CYS A 154 15.93 7.00 -1.30
CA CYS A 154 15.43 5.80 -0.62
C CYS A 154 15.76 4.55 -1.45
N THR A 155 17.03 4.28 -1.72
CA THR A 155 17.47 3.22 -2.66
C THR A 155 17.05 1.80 -2.25
N GLY A 156 16.76 1.59 -0.96
CA GLY A 156 16.17 0.36 -0.43
C GLY A 156 14.65 0.25 -0.58
N MET A 157 13.97 1.22 -1.21
CA MET A 157 12.52 1.20 -1.41
C MET A 157 12.10 -0.04 -2.21
N ARG A 158 11.22 -0.84 -1.64
CA ARG A 158 10.61 -2.03 -2.25
C ARG A 158 9.16 -1.81 -2.62
N LYS A 159 8.43 -1.01 -1.84
CA LYS A 159 7.00 -0.74 -2.05
C LYS A 159 6.68 0.74 -1.96
N LEU A 160 6.18 1.31 -3.05
CA LEU A 160 5.74 2.69 -3.12
C LEU A 160 4.29 2.77 -3.56
N LEU A 161 3.41 3.14 -2.63
CA LEU A 161 1.97 3.16 -2.84
C LEU A 161 1.46 4.61 -2.85
N LEU A 162 1.11 5.09 -4.04
CA LEU A 162 0.73 6.48 -4.33
C LEU A 162 -0.66 6.58 -4.98
N ALA A 163 -1.43 5.49 -5.00
CA ALA A 163 -2.74 5.48 -5.65
C ALA A 163 -3.72 6.49 -5.03
N GLY A 164 -4.62 7.09 -5.83
CA GLY A 164 -5.62 8.04 -5.33
C GLY A 164 -4.99 9.37 -4.90
N ASN A 165 -4.15 9.95 -5.75
CA ASN A 165 -3.51 11.25 -5.55
C ASN A 165 -3.76 12.16 -6.76
N ARG A 166 -3.00 13.25 -6.88
CA ARG A 166 -3.12 14.24 -7.97
C ARG A 166 -1.83 14.35 -8.77
N LEU A 167 -0.99 13.32 -8.74
CA LEU A 167 0.33 13.32 -9.36
C LEU A 167 0.21 13.47 -10.87
N THR A 168 1.01 14.38 -11.42
CA THR A 168 1.25 14.52 -12.86
C THR A 168 2.64 13.95 -13.19
N ASN A 169 3.01 13.91 -14.48
CA ASN A 169 4.36 13.52 -14.87
C ASN A 169 5.45 14.38 -14.21
N GLN A 170 5.24 15.70 -14.10
CA GLN A 170 6.17 16.61 -13.39
C GLN A 170 6.16 16.42 -11.87
N GLY A 171 5.12 15.80 -11.33
CA GLY A 171 5.01 15.44 -9.92
C GLY A 171 5.85 14.22 -9.52
N LEU A 172 6.34 13.46 -10.50
CA LEU A 172 7.22 12.31 -10.30
C LEU A 172 8.65 12.70 -10.69
N PRO A 173 9.57 12.91 -9.72
CA PRO A 173 10.93 13.31 -10.05
C PRO A 173 11.71 12.18 -10.73
N ASP A 174 12.59 12.52 -11.67
CA ASP A 174 13.45 11.56 -12.40
C ASP A 174 14.35 10.74 -11.46
N SER A 175 14.67 11.27 -10.28
CA SER A 175 15.43 10.55 -9.25
C SER A 175 14.75 9.27 -8.77
N MET A 176 13.45 9.07 -9.03
CA MET A 176 12.76 7.81 -8.76
C MET A 176 13.35 6.62 -9.56
N ALA A 177 14.05 6.87 -10.67
CA ALA A 177 14.80 5.83 -11.38
C ALA A 177 15.89 5.17 -10.52
N ASN A 178 16.34 5.84 -9.44
CA ASN A 178 17.34 5.31 -8.51
C ASN A 178 16.77 4.28 -7.51
N LEU A 179 15.45 4.06 -7.48
CA LEU A 179 14.80 3.12 -6.59
C LEU A 179 14.98 1.67 -7.05
N THR A 180 16.21 1.25 -7.30
CA THR A 180 16.56 -0.01 -7.99
C THR A 180 16.03 -1.29 -7.32
N CYS A 181 15.64 -1.23 -6.04
CA CYS A 181 14.97 -2.32 -5.32
C CYS A 181 13.43 -2.29 -5.38
N LEU A 182 12.82 -1.35 -6.12
CA LEU A 182 11.37 -1.16 -6.16
C LEU A 182 10.68 -2.32 -6.87
N GLU A 183 9.93 -3.10 -6.10
CA GLU A 183 9.20 -4.29 -6.55
C GLU A 183 7.73 -3.99 -6.84
N LEU A 184 7.13 -3.06 -6.09
CA LEU A 184 5.71 -2.72 -6.21
C LEU A 184 5.52 -1.21 -6.25
N LEU A 185 4.91 -0.75 -7.33
CA LEU A 185 4.54 0.65 -7.54
C LEU A 185 3.03 0.78 -7.80
N ARG A 186 2.32 1.57 -6.99
CA ARG A 186 0.91 1.89 -7.24
C ARG A 186 0.76 3.37 -7.54
N LEU A 187 0.44 3.69 -8.77
CA LEU A 187 0.17 5.04 -9.29
C LEU A 187 -1.25 5.16 -9.83
N ALA A 188 -2.11 4.17 -9.61
CA ALA A 188 -3.49 4.20 -10.07
C ALA A 188 -4.25 5.41 -9.52
N ASP A 189 -5.23 5.90 -10.26
CA ASP A 189 -6.05 7.05 -9.86
C ASP A 189 -5.23 8.31 -9.55
N ASN A 190 -4.51 8.78 -10.57
CA ASN A 190 -3.72 10.00 -10.57
C ASN A 190 -4.00 10.80 -11.86
N ARG A 191 -3.16 11.78 -12.18
CA ARG A 191 -3.29 12.67 -13.34
C ARG A 191 -2.13 12.52 -14.32
N LEU A 192 -1.56 11.31 -14.42
CA LEU A 192 -0.44 11.03 -15.32
C LEU A 192 -0.93 11.06 -16.77
N GLN A 193 -0.28 11.85 -17.61
CA GLN A 193 -0.58 11.98 -19.05
C GLN A 193 0.23 10.98 -19.89
N ALA A 194 1.39 10.56 -19.38
CA ALA A 194 2.22 9.51 -19.96
C ALA A 194 2.74 8.57 -18.86
N ILE A 195 3.17 7.37 -19.26
CA ILE A 195 3.92 6.48 -18.36
C ILE A 195 5.39 6.93 -18.36
N PRO A 196 6.00 7.22 -17.19
CA PRO A 196 7.43 7.52 -17.12
C PRO A 196 8.32 6.40 -17.66
N ASP A 197 9.31 6.75 -18.48
CA ASP A 197 10.19 5.79 -19.16
C ASP A 197 10.97 4.88 -18.21
N TRP A 198 11.35 5.39 -17.03
CA TRP A 198 12.08 4.60 -16.03
C TRP A 198 11.25 3.42 -15.50
N ILE A 199 9.90 3.49 -15.53
CA ILE A 199 9.03 2.37 -15.17
C ILE A 199 9.17 1.25 -16.21
N LEU A 200 9.41 1.59 -17.47
CA LEU A 200 9.46 0.66 -18.60
C LEU A 200 10.76 -0.16 -18.67
N THR A 201 11.78 0.27 -17.93
CA THR A 201 13.11 -0.33 -17.90
C THR A 201 13.57 -0.70 -16.48
N HIS A 202 12.70 -0.55 -15.48
CA HIS A 202 13.05 -0.75 -14.08
C HIS A 202 13.49 -2.20 -13.77
N PRO A 203 14.63 -2.42 -13.08
CA PRO A 203 15.26 -3.73 -12.97
C PRO A 203 14.52 -4.74 -12.06
N ALA A 204 13.85 -4.26 -11.01
CA ALA A 204 13.24 -5.12 -9.99
C ALA A 204 11.70 -5.06 -9.95
N LEU A 205 11.09 -4.26 -10.83
CA LEU A 205 9.67 -3.95 -10.72
C LEU A 205 8.84 -5.17 -11.10
N ALA A 206 8.09 -5.70 -10.14
CA ALA A 206 7.27 -6.90 -10.31
C ALA A 206 5.79 -6.55 -10.52
N TRP A 207 5.31 -5.50 -9.87
CA TRP A 207 3.92 -5.08 -9.95
C TRP A 207 3.79 -3.57 -10.13
N VAL A 208 2.98 -3.17 -11.12
CA VAL A 208 2.66 -1.77 -11.37
C VAL A 208 1.16 -1.60 -11.55
N ALA A 209 0.54 -0.75 -10.74
CA ALA A 209 -0.84 -0.31 -10.94
C ALA A 209 -0.85 1.11 -11.49
N LEU A 210 -1.27 1.31 -12.74
CA LEU A 210 -1.34 2.61 -13.43
C LEU A 210 -2.76 2.98 -13.89
N ALA A 211 -3.74 2.12 -13.61
CA ALA A 211 -5.15 2.30 -13.92
C ALA A 211 -5.70 3.69 -13.57
N ALA A 212 -6.76 4.13 -14.24
CA ALA A 212 -7.43 5.40 -13.96
C ALA A 212 -6.48 6.62 -13.99
N ASN A 213 -5.55 6.64 -14.95
CA ASN A 213 -4.80 7.82 -15.36
C ASN A 213 -5.16 8.19 -16.80
N PRO A 214 -5.08 9.47 -17.20
CA PRO A 214 -5.21 9.86 -18.61
C PRO A 214 -4.29 9.04 -19.54
N ALA A 215 -3.07 8.72 -19.09
CA ALA A 215 -2.10 7.90 -19.81
C ALA A 215 -2.62 6.50 -20.19
N THR A 216 -3.53 5.94 -19.40
CA THR A 216 -4.09 4.59 -19.64
C THR A 216 -5.49 4.64 -20.22
N GLN A 217 -6.14 5.80 -20.26
CA GLN A 217 -7.54 5.96 -20.66
C GLN A 217 -7.81 5.45 -22.09
N PRO A 218 -7.01 5.76 -23.12
CA PRO A 218 -7.26 5.24 -24.47
C PRO A 218 -7.25 3.71 -24.54
N TRP A 219 -6.49 3.04 -23.66
CA TRP A 219 -6.45 1.59 -23.60
C TRP A 219 -7.65 1.01 -22.88
N SER A 220 -8.07 1.63 -21.76
CA SER A 220 -9.31 1.26 -21.08
C SER A 220 -10.52 1.40 -22.03
N GLU A 221 -10.62 2.51 -22.77
CA GLU A 221 -11.70 2.74 -23.74
C GLU A 221 -11.67 1.73 -24.90
N ALA A 222 -10.49 1.43 -25.44
CA ALA A 222 -10.35 0.42 -26.49
C ALA A 222 -10.73 -0.99 -25.99
N ALA A 223 -10.35 -1.33 -24.75
CA ALA A 223 -10.74 -2.59 -24.12
C ALA A 223 -12.25 -2.67 -23.88
N GLU A 224 -12.88 -1.57 -23.44
CA GLU A 224 -14.33 -1.47 -23.28
C GLU A 224 -15.08 -1.62 -24.61
N ALA A 225 -14.62 -0.95 -25.67
CA ALA A 225 -15.20 -1.06 -27.00
C ALA A 225 -15.12 -2.49 -27.55
N ARG A 226 -13.99 -3.18 -27.37
CA ARG A 226 -13.83 -4.60 -27.76
C ARG A 226 -14.73 -5.52 -26.96
N ALA A 227 -14.84 -5.31 -25.65
CA ALA A 227 -15.70 -6.10 -24.79
C ALA A 227 -17.19 -5.95 -25.19
N ALA A 228 -17.62 -4.73 -25.54
CA ALA A 228 -18.96 -4.48 -26.05
C ALA A 228 -19.20 -5.18 -27.41
N ALA A 229 -18.23 -5.11 -28.32
CA ALA A 229 -18.31 -5.78 -29.62
C ALA A 229 -18.35 -7.32 -29.49
N SER A 230 -17.52 -7.90 -28.63
CA SER A 230 -17.47 -9.37 -28.40
C SER A 230 -18.73 -9.90 -27.69
N ALA A 231 -19.48 -9.06 -26.98
CA ALA A 231 -20.78 -9.43 -26.41
C ALA A 231 -21.91 -9.40 -27.47
N ALA A 232 -21.74 -8.64 -28.55
CA ALA A 232 -22.70 -8.52 -29.64
C ALA A 232 -22.45 -9.55 -30.77
N GLU A 233 -21.19 -9.89 -31.02
CA GLU A 233 -20.78 -10.88 -32.02
C GLU A 233 -19.86 -11.89 -31.33
N GLY A 234 -20.29 -13.15 -31.24
CA GLY A 234 -19.65 -14.21 -30.45
C GLY A 234 -18.24 -14.63 -30.92
N GLY A 235 -17.27 -13.73 -30.86
CA GLY A 235 -15.88 -13.99 -31.23
C GLY A 235 -15.15 -12.72 -31.67
N GLY A 236 -14.91 -11.77 -30.76
CA GLY A 236 -14.00 -10.64 -31.00
C GLY A 236 -12.59 -10.93 -30.49
N ALA A 237 -11.55 -10.50 -31.22
CA ALA A 237 -10.15 -10.67 -30.84
C ALA A 237 -9.86 -10.05 -29.45
N VAL A 238 -9.57 -10.91 -28.48
CA VAL A 238 -9.27 -10.54 -27.10
C VAL A 238 -7.75 -10.42 -26.93
N ASP A 239 -7.26 -9.41 -26.20
CA ASP A 239 -5.81 -9.19 -25.96
C ASP A 239 -5.13 -10.37 -25.22
N VAL A 240 -5.90 -11.15 -24.46
CA VAL A 240 -5.49 -12.40 -23.82
C VAL A 240 -6.63 -13.42 -23.92
N PRO A 241 -6.38 -14.72 -24.11
CA PRO A 241 -7.43 -15.72 -24.26
C PRO A 241 -8.36 -15.75 -23.03
N GLU A 242 -9.67 -15.92 -23.28
CA GLU A 242 -10.61 -16.29 -22.22
C GLU A 242 -10.54 -17.79 -21.98
N VAL A 243 -10.37 -18.19 -20.73
CA VAL A 243 -10.22 -19.57 -20.31
C VAL A 243 -11.28 -19.93 -19.27
N PRO A 244 -11.90 -21.12 -19.35
CA PRO A 244 -12.80 -21.60 -18.32
C PRO A 244 -12.12 -21.66 -16.94
N TRP A 245 -12.83 -21.29 -15.88
CA TRP A 245 -12.31 -21.39 -14.50
C TRP A 245 -11.79 -22.80 -14.16
N ALA A 246 -12.44 -23.84 -14.69
CA ALA A 246 -12.05 -25.24 -14.48
C ALA A 246 -10.63 -25.55 -15.00
N ASP A 247 -10.20 -24.87 -16.06
CA ASP A 247 -8.91 -25.09 -16.73
C ASP A 247 -7.74 -24.37 -16.01
N LEU A 248 -8.06 -23.53 -15.01
CA LEU A 248 -7.07 -22.87 -14.15
C LEU A 248 -6.64 -23.74 -12.96
N HIS A 249 -7.25 -24.92 -12.79
CA HIS A 249 -6.89 -25.92 -11.78
C HIS A 249 -6.64 -25.35 -10.36
N VAL A 250 -7.43 -24.35 -9.96
CA VAL A 250 -7.40 -23.82 -8.59
C VAL A 250 -8.03 -24.87 -7.66
N PRO A 251 -7.33 -25.37 -6.63
CA PRO A 251 -7.88 -26.42 -5.76
C PRO A 251 -9.17 -25.96 -5.08
N THR A 252 -10.16 -26.84 -5.02
CA THR A 252 -11.44 -26.55 -4.36
C THR A 252 -11.19 -26.29 -2.87
N GLY A 253 -11.68 -25.15 -2.37
CA GLY A 253 -11.47 -24.73 -0.98
C GLY A 253 -10.07 -24.19 -0.67
N ALA A 254 -9.23 -23.93 -1.67
CA ALA A 254 -7.91 -23.35 -1.46
C ALA A 254 -7.99 -22.00 -0.74
N ASP A 255 -7.13 -21.82 0.25
CA ASP A 255 -6.83 -20.50 0.79
C ASP A 255 -6.09 -19.68 -0.27
N PRO A 256 -6.44 -18.39 -0.43
CA PRO A 256 -5.69 -17.53 -1.34
C PRO A 256 -4.29 -17.27 -0.82
N LEU A 257 -3.35 -17.16 -1.75
CA LEU A 257 -1.98 -16.68 -1.51
C LEU A 257 -1.97 -15.26 -0.90
N GLY A 258 -2.97 -14.45 -1.23
CA GLY A 258 -3.16 -13.14 -0.63
C GLY A 258 -4.54 -12.56 -0.93
N ARG A 259 -5.04 -11.71 -0.03
CA ARG A 259 -6.29 -10.95 -0.20
C ARG A 259 -5.99 -9.46 -0.14
N GLY A 260 -6.60 -8.69 -1.02
CA GLY A 260 -6.56 -7.24 -1.06
C GLY A 260 -7.93 -6.64 -1.29
N ALA A 261 -8.02 -5.30 -1.31
CA ALA A 261 -9.28 -4.59 -1.54
C ALA A 261 -9.91 -4.90 -2.92
N SER A 262 -9.09 -5.28 -3.90
CA SER A 262 -9.51 -5.66 -5.26
C SER A 262 -9.97 -7.11 -5.39
N GLY A 263 -9.67 -7.98 -4.42
CA GLY A 263 -9.98 -9.41 -4.53
C GLY A 263 -8.93 -10.31 -3.90
N ALA A 264 -8.85 -11.55 -4.38
CA ALA A 264 -7.97 -12.58 -3.84
C ALA A 264 -7.13 -13.23 -4.94
N VAL A 265 -5.88 -13.53 -4.64
CA VAL A 265 -4.97 -14.26 -5.54
C VAL A 265 -4.84 -15.69 -5.06
N TYR A 266 -5.07 -16.65 -5.95
CA TYR A 266 -4.97 -18.08 -5.68
C TYR A 266 -3.80 -18.68 -6.45
N ALA A 267 -3.25 -19.79 -5.93
CA ALA A 267 -2.40 -20.66 -6.73
C ALA A 267 -3.27 -21.50 -7.66
N GLY A 268 -2.95 -21.51 -8.95
CA GLY A 268 -3.58 -22.36 -9.95
C GLY A 268 -2.53 -22.91 -10.92
N ARG A 269 -3.01 -23.59 -11.97
CA ARG A 269 -2.19 -24.03 -13.10
C ARG A 269 -2.96 -23.81 -14.39
N TRP A 270 -2.29 -23.33 -15.41
CA TRP A 270 -2.84 -23.20 -16.76
C TRP A 270 -1.83 -23.74 -17.77
N GLU A 271 -2.27 -24.59 -18.70
CA GLU A 271 -1.40 -25.31 -19.65
C GLU A 271 -0.20 -26.03 -18.98
N ASN A 272 -0.44 -26.64 -17.81
CA ASN A 272 0.56 -27.30 -16.96
C ASN A 272 1.63 -26.38 -16.32
N ALA A 273 1.58 -25.07 -16.55
CA ALA A 273 2.45 -24.11 -15.87
C ALA A 273 1.81 -23.59 -14.56
N PRO A 274 2.60 -23.28 -13.52
CA PRO A 274 2.11 -22.56 -12.35
C PRO A 274 1.53 -21.19 -12.74
N ALA A 275 0.36 -20.85 -12.21
CA ALA A 275 -0.32 -19.59 -12.47
C ALA A 275 -0.77 -18.93 -11.15
N ALA A 276 -0.66 -17.60 -11.07
CA ALA A 276 -1.29 -16.80 -10.04
C ALA A 276 -2.66 -16.33 -10.56
N VAL A 277 -3.74 -16.83 -9.98
CA VAL A 277 -5.11 -16.56 -10.43
C VAL A 277 -5.71 -15.48 -9.54
N LYS A 278 -5.79 -14.25 -10.06
CA LYS A 278 -6.43 -13.14 -9.36
C LYS A 278 -7.93 -13.12 -9.66
N VAL A 279 -8.73 -13.34 -8.62
CA VAL A 279 -10.20 -13.22 -8.65
C VAL A 279 -10.57 -11.87 -8.05
N TYR A 280 -11.28 -11.05 -8.81
CA TYR A 280 -11.72 -9.74 -8.36
C TYR A 280 -13.03 -9.84 -7.59
N ALA A 281 -13.10 -9.21 -6.41
CA ALA A 281 -14.29 -9.29 -5.57
C ALA A 281 -15.47 -8.51 -6.16
N HIS A 282 -15.23 -7.37 -6.83
CA HIS A 282 -16.28 -6.53 -7.41
C HIS A 282 -15.76 -5.77 -8.65
N GLY A 283 -16.65 -5.42 -9.59
CA GLY A 283 -16.34 -4.55 -10.74
C GLY A 283 -16.12 -3.06 -10.40
N ALA A 284 -16.22 -2.69 -9.12
CA ALA A 284 -16.03 -1.33 -8.64
C ALA A 284 -14.54 -0.93 -8.65
N LYS A 285 -14.28 0.38 -8.73
CA LYS A 285 -12.93 0.95 -8.68
C LYS A 285 -12.32 0.69 -7.30
N THR A 286 -11.14 0.07 -7.26
CA THR A 286 -10.34 -0.09 -6.04
C THR A 286 -9.08 0.76 -6.10
N SER A 287 -8.27 0.72 -5.04
CA SER A 287 -6.94 1.36 -5.04
C SER A 287 -5.95 0.72 -6.01
N ASP A 288 -6.31 -0.40 -6.66
CA ASP A 288 -5.56 -0.99 -7.78
C ASP A 288 -6.15 -0.59 -9.16
N GLY A 289 -7.29 0.11 -9.19
CA GLY A 289 -8.10 0.35 -10.39
C GLY A 289 -9.35 -0.53 -10.43
N ARG A 290 -10.10 -0.49 -11.54
CA ARG A 290 -11.14 -1.49 -11.83
C ARG A 290 -10.47 -2.77 -12.34
N PRO A 291 -11.08 -3.96 -12.21
CA PRO A 291 -10.56 -5.22 -12.76
C PRO A 291 -10.12 -5.12 -14.24
N ARG A 292 -10.91 -4.40 -15.05
CA ARG A 292 -10.62 -4.16 -16.47
C ARG A 292 -9.51 -3.13 -16.71
N ASP A 293 -9.26 -2.22 -15.78
CA ASP A 293 -8.11 -1.30 -15.85
C ASP A 293 -6.81 -1.99 -15.41
N GLU A 294 -6.89 -3.01 -14.55
CA GLU A 294 -5.73 -3.86 -14.23
C GLU A 294 -5.30 -4.71 -15.43
N MET A 295 -6.19 -5.00 -16.39
CA MET A 295 -5.80 -5.56 -17.68
C MET A 295 -4.91 -4.59 -18.49
N ALA A 296 -4.98 -3.27 -18.28
CA ALA A 296 -4.04 -2.33 -18.89
C ALA A 296 -2.60 -2.50 -18.34
N ALA A 297 -2.41 -3.09 -17.16
CA ALA A 297 -1.08 -3.45 -16.65
C ALA A 297 -0.43 -4.59 -17.48
N SER A 298 -1.23 -5.44 -18.12
CA SER A 298 -0.73 -6.45 -19.07
C SER A 298 -0.06 -5.81 -20.29
N VAL A 299 -0.51 -4.62 -20.69
CA VAL A 299 0.03 -3.87 -21.83
C VAL A 299 1.42 -3.30 -21.51
N LEU A 300 1.67 -2.83 -20.28
CA LEU A 300 3.02 -2.52 -19.82
C LEU A 300 3.91 -3.75 -19.93
N ALA A 301 3.46 -4.88 -19.40
CA ALA A 301 4.26 -6.10 -19.37
C ALA A 301 4.61 -6.62 -20.78
N ALA A 302 3.77 -6.32 -21.79
CA ALA A 302 4.01 -6.65 -23.21
C ALA A 302 4.89 -5.64 -23.97
N ARG A 303 5.06 -4.42 -23.46
CA ARG A 303 5.77 -3.30 -24.13
C ARG A 303 7.02 -2.81 -23.38
N THR A 304 7.40 -3.49 -22.31
CA THR A 304 8.54 -3.12 -21.45
C THR A 304 9.71 -4.08 -21.57
N GLY A 305 10.92 -3.58 -21.30
CA GLY A 305 12.12 -4.40 -21.12
C GLY A 305 12.19 -5.06 -19.73
N CYS A 306 11.26 -4.71 -18.83
CA CYS A 306 11.18 -5.24 -17.48
C CYS A 306 10.82 -6.74 -17.50
N ARG A 307 11.83 -7.58 -17.24
CA ARG A 307 11.64 -9.05 -17.19
C ARG A 307 10.85 -9.52 -15.98
N SER A 308 10.79 -8.71 -14.92
CA SER A 308 10.15 -9.03 -13.65
C SER A 308 8.66 -8.69 -13.58
N ILE A 309 8.14 -7.83 -14.48
CA ILE A 309 6.74 -7.41 -14.42
C ILE A 309 5.83 -8.61 -14.68
N VAL A 310 4.87 -8.82 -13.77
CA VAL A 310 3.82 -9.84 -13.91
C VAL A 310 2.98 -9.55 -15.16
N ARG A 311 2.91 -10.54 -16.06
CA ARG A 311 2.11 -10.51 -17.29
C ARG A 311 0.76 -11.18 -17.05
N THR A 312 -0.32 -10.55 -17.50
CA THR A 312 -1.60 -11.24 -17.67
C THR A 312 -1.51 -12.12 -18.91
N THR A 313 -1.75 -13.41 -18.77
CA THR A 313 -1.63 -14.38 -19.85
C THR A 313 -2.98 -14.94 -20.32
N ALA A 314 -4.01 -14.85 -19.48
CA ALA A 314 -5.39 -15.25 -19.77
C ALA A 314 -6.36 -14.47 -18.89
N ARG A 315 -7.65 -14.48 -19.26
CA ARG A 315 -8.76 -13.99 -18.44
C ARG A 315 -9.81 -15.10 -18.24
N PHE A 316 -10.67 -14.98 -17.24
CA PHE A 316 -11.73 -15.96 -16.97
C PHE A 316 -12.97 -15.25 -16.43
N VAL A 317 -14.12 -15.92 -16.48
CA VAL A 317 -15.33 -15.51 -15.78
C VAL A 317 -15.66 -16.57 -14.73
N ARG A 318 -15.90 -16.16 -13.48
CA ARG A 318 -16.31 -17.06 -12.40
C ARG A 318 -17.76 -16.75 -12.03
N ALA A 319 -18.64 -17.72 -12.24
CA ALA A 319 -20.01 -17.64 -11.76
C ALA A 319 -20.05 -17.82 -10.23
N ASN A 320 -20.72 -16.92 -9.52
CA ASN A 320 -21.00 -17.10 -8.10
C ASN A 320 -22.13 -18.12 -7.90
N ALA A 321 -22.12 -18.78 -6.73
CA ALA A 321 -23.18 -19.72 -6.32
C ALA A 321 -24.58 -19.07 -6.32
N ASP A 322 -24.66 -17.73 -6.24
CA ASP A 322 -25.90 -16.94 -6.21
C ASP A 322 -26.31 -16.37 -7.59
N GLY A 323 -25.66 -16.79 -8.69
CA GLY A 323 -26.05 -16.39 -10.06
C GLY A 323 -25.52 -15.02 -10.54
N GLY A 324 -24.67 -14.35 -9.76
CA GLY A 324 -23.90 -13.18 -10.21
C GLY A 324 -22.60 -13.57 -10.90
N SER A 325 -22.16 -12.82 -11.92
CA SER A 325 -20.86 -13.01 -12.58
C SER A 325 -19.78 -12.12 -11.95
N GLU A 326 -18.67 -12.70 -11.49
CA GLU A 326 -17.41 -11.99 -11.19
C GLU A 326 -16.40 -12.23 -12.34
N GLY A 327 -15.70 -11.19 -12.76
CA GLY A 327 -14.71 -11.21 -13.84
C GLY A 327 -13.55 -10.27 -13.57
#